data_AF-A0A7C2N981-F1
#
_entry.id   AF-A0A7C2N981-F1
#
_cell.length_a   1.000
_cell.length_b   1.000
_cell.length_c   1.000
_cell.angle_alpha   90.00
_cell.angle_beta   90.00
_cell.angle_gamma   90.00
#
_symmetry.space_group_name_H-M   'P 1'
#
loop_
_entity.id
_entity.type
_entity.pdbx_description
1 polymer ?
#
loop_
_entity_poly.entity_id
_entity_poly.type
_entity_poly.pdbx_seq_one_letter_code
_entity_poly.pdbx_strand_id
1 'polypeptide(L)'
;MPKFLSALLLLALAPSAFGFTVLEYVDRKGKASLITMHSGWARGQSEKSDYTYVLADLEAPRVYFIDMGERTLTDATRVFFGGERLFFGLEKVGEGPEVAGRPTTEYIIRDANDEICSQMFIWDRPVERDLQQLQDFFAAIRVNPAAIMPGLGILAQGLLSPCARAELDAVGALAEKGLPVMRINAWKETTFKVTEVRKEEGIKSCMLALPTHYSDTPAPAMALKILNRSLWGGRAKPSTPLTLECP
;
A
#
# COMPACT_ATOMS: atom_id res chain seq x y z
N MET A 1 41.51 -15.84 25.81
CA MET A 1 41.48 -14.95 24.63
C MET A 1 40.69 -15.45 23.40
N PRO A 2 40.17 -16.70 23.27
CA PRO A 2 39.45 -17.09 22.05
C PRO A 2 37.95 -16.71 22.03
N LYS A 3 37.34 -16.36 23.17
CA LYS A 3 35.90 -16.05 23.27
C LYS A 3 35.51 -14.65 22.76
N PHE A 4 36.46 -13.71 22.69
CA PHE A 4 36.19 -12.35 22.20
C PHE A 4 36.19 -12.25 20.67
N LEU A 5 36.98 -13.08 19.97
CA LEU A 5 37.02 -13.09 18.50
C LEU A 5 35.73 -13.65 17.88
N SER A 6 35.10 -14.64 18.52
CA SER A 6 33.86 -15.24 18.01
C SER A 6 32.67 -14.28 18.06
N ALA A 7 32.64 -13.35 19.02
CA ALA A 7 31.57 -12.34 19.14
C ALA A 7 31.69 -11.24 18.07
N LEU A 8 32.92 -10.87 17.68
CA LEU A 8 33.15 -9.89 16.60
C LEU A 8 32.79 -10.46 15.22
N LEU A 9 33.05 -11.76 14.98
CA LEU A 9 32.71 -12.42 13.72
C LEU A 9 31.18 -12.58 13.54
N LEU A 10 30.43 -12.75 14.62
CA LEU A 10 28.95 -12.81 14.58
C LEU A 10 28.30 -11.45 14.29
N LEU A 11 28.95 -10.34 14.66
CA LEU A 11 28.52 -8.98 14.29
C LEU A 11 28.78 -8.65 12.82
N ALA A 12 29.77 -9.30 12.18
CA ALA A 12 30.08 -9.11 10.77
C ALA A 12 29.21 -9.98 9.82
N LEU A 13 28.49 -10.97 10.36
CA LEU A 13 27.53 -11.81 9.62
C LEU A 13 26.07 -11.37 9.84
N ALA A 14 25.83 -10.30 10.59
CA ALA A 14 24.53 -9.66 10.56
C ALA A 14 24.32 -9.16 9.13
N PRO A 15 23.29 -9.65 8.38
CA PRO A 15 22.96 -9.06 7.10
C PRO A 15 22.85 -7.56 7.32
N SER A 16 23.52 -6.77 6.47
CA SER A 16 23.54 -5.32 6.54
C SER A 16 22.12 -4.83 6.85
N ALA A 17 21.91 -4.33 8.08
CA ALA A 17 20.69 -3.60 8.44
C ALA A 17 20.56 -2.29 7.61
N PHE A 18 21.56 -2.02 6.78
CA PHE A 18 21.72 -0.90 5.87
C PHE A 18 21.17 -1.27 4.49
N GLY A 19 19.86 -1.19 4.33
CA GLY A 19 19.23 -1.41 3.04
C GLY A 19 17.75 -1.06 3.08
N PHE A 20 17.21 -0.62 1.95
CA PHE A 20 15.79 -0.40 1.80
C PHE A 20 15.10 -1.76 1.79
N THR A 21 14.00 -1.91 2.52
CA THR A 21 13.12 -3.07 2.34
C THR A 21 12.26 -2.82 1.13
N VAL A 22 12.28 -3.73 0.16
CA VAL A 22 11.41 -3.68 -1.01
C VAL A 22 10.47 -4.87 -0.96
N LEU A 23 9.18 -4.59 -0.96
CA LEU A 23 8.11 -5.56 -1.11
C LEU A 23 7.56 -5.43 -2.53
N GLU A 24 7.63 -6.52 -3.29
CA GLU A 24 7.08 -6.59 -4.63
C GLU A 24 5.75 -7.35 -4.61
N TYR A 25 4.77 -6.82 -5.32
CA TYR A 25 3.51 -7.52 -5.58
C TYR A 25 3.11 -7.40 -7.03
N VAL A 26 2.43 -8.42 -7.54
CA VAL A 26 1.89 -8.44 -8.90
C VAL A 26 0.38 -8.37 -8.85
N ASP A 27 -0.20 -7.67 -9.82
CA ASP A 27 -1.64 -7.65 -10.02
C ASP A 27 -2.14 -8.83 -10.88
N ARG A 28 -3.45 -8.88 -11.13
CA ARG A 28 -4.08 -9.91 -11.98
C ARG A 28 -3.55 -9.99 -13.42
N LYS A 29 -2.89 -8.93 -13.91
CA LYS A 29 -2.29 -8.86 -15.26
C LYS A 29 -0.78 -9.17 -15.21
N GLY A 30 -0.25 -9.59 -14.06
CA GLY A 30 1.17 -9.82 -13.85
C GLY A 30 2.00 -8.54 -13.82
N LYS A 31 1.39 -7.37 -13.65
CA LYS A 31 2.10 -6.10 -13.56
C LYS A 31 2.64 -5.90 -12.15
N ALA A 32 3.95 -5.70 -12.06
CA ALA A 32 4.63 -5.50 -10.80
C ALA A 32 4.33 -4.13 -10.21
N SER A 33 4.37 -4.06 -8.89
CA SER A 33 4.30 -2.84 -8.11
C SER A 33 5.19 -3.04 -6.88
N LEU A 34 5.82 -1.97 -6.45
CA LEU A 34 6.85 -1.97 -5.42
C LEU A 34 6.41 -1.09 -4.26
N ILE A 35 6.59 -1.59 -3.04
CA ILE A 35 6.58 -0.80 -1.82
C ILE A 35 8.02 -0.77 -1.31
N THR A 36 8.66 0.38 -1.43
CA THR A 36 10.02 0.62 -0.93
C THR A 36 9.93 1.30 0.43
N MET A 37 10.55 0.72 1.45
CA MET A 37 10.49 1.21 2.83
C MET A 37 11.88 1.42 3.40
N HIS A 38 12.04 2.53 4.11
CA HIS A 38 13.23 2.81 4.89
C HIS A 38 13.00 3.96 5.86
N SER A 39 13.57 3.87 7.06
CA SER A 39 13.56 4.95 8.07
C SER A 39 12.17 5.54 8.33
N GLY A 40 11.16 4.67 8.49
CA GLY A 40 9.79 5.09 8.79
C GLY A 40 8.99 5.62 7.60
N TRP A 41 9.56 5.67 6.40
CA TRP A 41 8.84 6.07 5.18
C TRP A 41 8.61 4.88 4.25
N ALA A 42 7.49 4.90 3.54
CA ALA A 42 7.18 3.95 2.47
C ALA A 42 6.78 4.68 1.19
N ARG A 43 7.21 4.15 0.05
CA ARG A 43 6.81 4.61 -1.28
C ARG A 43 6.23 3.47 -2.10
N GLY A 44 4.96 3.60 -2.45
CA GLY A 44 4.23 2.67 -3.33
C GLY A 44 4.27 3.14 -4.79
N GLN A 45 4.74 2.28 -5.69
CA GLN A 45 4.90 2.56 -7.11
C GLN A 45 4.35 1.41 -7.94
N SER A 46 3.70 1.72 -9.06
CA SER A 46 3.14 0.71 -9.96
C SER A 46 3.67 0.91 -11.37
N GLU A 47 3.99 -0.18 -12.09
CA GLU A 47 4.34 -0.13 -13.51
C GLU A 47 3.25 0.48 -14.40
N LYS A 48 2.02 0.61 -13.88
CA LYS A 48 0.93 1.28 -14.59
C LYS A 48 1.09 2.79 -14.61
N SER A 49 1.87 3.38 -13.71
CA SER A 49 2.04 4.83 -13.59
C SER A 49 3.49 5.23 -13.76
N ASP A 50 3.74 6.01 -14.82
CA ASP A 50 5.06 6.60 -15.10
C ASP A 50 5.25 7.97 -14.43
N TYR A 51 4.23 8.46 -13.72
CA TYR A 51 4.14 9.83 -13.23
C TYR A 51 3.85 9.93 -11.74
N THR A 52 3.12 8.97 -11.19
CA THR A 52 2.56 9.09 -9.86
C THR A 52 3.01 7.98 -8.95
N TYR A 53 3.19 8.32 -7.68
CA TYR A 53 3.44 7.38 -6.62
C TYR A 53 2.74 7.82 -5.34
N VAL A 54 2.61 6.89 -4.41
CA VAL A 54 2.12 7.17 -3.06
C VAL A 54 3.31 7.19 -2.12
N LEU A 55 3.41 8.23 -1.30
CA LEU A 55 4.37 8.32 -0.21
C LEU A 55 3.61 8.25 1.12
N ALA A 56 4.10 7.46 2.05
CA ALA A 56 3.53 7.28 3.37
C ALA A 56 4.59 7.49 4.45
N ASP A 57 4.22 8.26 5.46
CA ASP A 57 4.93 8.31 6.74
C ASP A 57 4.29 7.24 7.63
N LEU A 58 5.06 6.20 7.96
CA LEU A 58 4.63 5.06 8.75
C LEU A 58 4.70 5.34 10.26
N GLU A 59 5.44 6.38 10.69
CA GLU A 59 5.58 6.73 12.10
C GLU A 59 4.49 7.70 12.55
N ALA A 60 4.17 8.68 11.70
CA ALA A 60 2.99 9.51 11.83
C ALA A 60 2.08 9.20 10.65
N PRO A 61 0.97 8.46 10.81
CA PRO A 61 0.20 7.88 9.71
C PRO A 61 -0.33 8.98 8.77
N ARG A 62 0.48 9.32 7.77
CA ARG A 62 0.22 10.36 6.77
C ARG A 62 0.44 9.77 5.40
N VAL A 63 -0.43 10.15 4.46
CA VAL A 63 -0.40 9.65 3.08
C VAL A 63 -0.37 10.84 2.15
N TYR A 64 0.53 10.79 1.18
CA TYR A 64 0.66 11.78 0.13
C TYR A 64 0.60 11.10 -1.24
N PHE A 65 -0.17 11.67 -2.15
CA PHE A 65 -0.07 11.34 -3.56
C PHE A 65 0.83 12.36 -4.24
N ILE A 66 1.85 11.88 -4.94
CA ILE A 66 2.79 12.72 -5.66
C ILE A 66 2.57 12.50 -7.16
N ASP A 67 2.38 13.60 -7.92
CA ASP A 67 2.41 13.59 -9.39
C ASP A 67 3.68 14.31 -9.84
N MET A 68 4.68 13.54 -10.29
CA MET A 68 5.95 14.01 -10.82
C MET A 68 5.80 14.78 -12.14
N GLY A 69 4.76 14.47 -12.91
CA GLY A 69 4.53 15.08 -14.20
C GLY A 69 3.95 16.49 -14.10
N GLU A 70 3.04 16.72 -13.15
CA GLU A 70 2.47 18.03 -12.84
C GLU A 70 3.19 18.75 -11.69
N ARG A 71 4.11 18.06 -11.00
CA ARG A 71 4.83 18.52 -9.81
C ARG A 71 3.87 18.99 -8.73
N THR A 72 2.93 18.11 -8.41
CA THR A 72 1.92 18.33 -7.37
C THR A 72 2.02 17.32 -6.24
N LEU A 73 1.65 17.75 -5.05
CA LEU A 73 1.57 16.96 -3.84
C LEU A 73 0.15 17.08 -3.29
N THR A 74 -0.45 15.95 -2.92
CA THR A 74 -1.79 15.90 -2.32
C THR A 74 -1.71 15.18 -0.99
N ASP A 75 -1.91 15.88 0.12
CA ASP A 75 -2.09 15.25 1.43
C ASP A 75 -3.47 14.57 1.49
N ALA A 76 -3.46 13.24 1.50
CA ALA A 76 -4.63 12.38 1.59
C ALA A 76 -4.80 11.76 2.98
N THR A 77 -4.08 12.23 3.99
CA THR A 77 -4.14 11.73 5.37
C THR A 77 -5.58 11.71 5.89
N ARG A 78 -6.33 12.80 5.70
CA ARG A 78 -7.75 12.86 6.13
C ARG A 78 -8.65 11.87 5.42
N VAL A 79 -8.33 11.50 4.18
CA VAL A 79 -9.08 10.49 3.44
C VAL A 79 -8.87 9.12 4.05
N PHE A 80 -7.63 8.74 4.36
CA PHE A 80 -7.32 7.38 4.81
C PHE A 80 -7.46 7.17 6.31
N PHE A 81 -7.39 8.22 7.12
CA PHE A 81 -7.35 8.11 8.59
C PHE A 81 -8.40 8.96 9.30
N GLY A 82 -9.20 9.74 8.58
CA GLY A 82 -10.16 10.68 9.16
C GLY A 82 -11.60 10.16 9.23
N GLY A 83 -11.82 8.85 9.06
CA GLY A 83 -13.15 8.27 8.92
C GLY A 83 -13.51 7.29 10.02
N GLU A 84 -14.60 6.55 9.79
CA GLU A 84 -15.08 5.47 10.64
C GLU A 84 -15.13 4.16 9.84
N ARG A 85 -14.94 3.02 10.50
CA ARG A 85 -15.20 1.71 9.89
C ARG A 85 -16.71 1.50 9.89
N LEU A 86 -17.29 1.18 8.73
CA LEU A 86 -18.66 0.68 8.68
C LEU A 86 -18.67 -0.82 8.94
N PHE A 87 -19.87 -1.39 9.02
CA PHE A 87 -20.04 -2.82 9.22
C PHE A 87 -19.58 -3.61 7.98
N PHE A 88 -18.86 -4.70 8.23
CA PHE A 88 -18.47 -5.73 7.27
C PHE A 88 -18.41 -7.09 7.99
N GLY A 89 -18.64 -8.17 7.25
CA GLY A 89 -18.38 -9.52 7.75
C GLY A 89 -16.90 -9.86 7.60
N LEU A 90 -16.28 -10.40 8.65
CA LEU A 90 -14.92 -10.91 8.61
C LEU A 90 -14.85 -12.27 9.29
N GLU A 91 -14.54 -13.30 8.52
CA GLU A 91 -14.49 -14.69 8.97
C GLU A 91 -13.08 -15.24 8.81
N LYS A 92 -12.51 -15.83 9.86
CA LYS A 92 -11.27 -16.60 9.75
C LYS A 92 -11.59 -17.99 9.23
N VAL A 93 -11.00 -18.36 8.10
CA VAL A 93 -11.19 -19.68 7.48
C VAL A 93 -10.22 -20.70 8.06
N GLY A 94 -8.92 -20.38 8.07
CA GLY A 94 -7.88 -21.32 8.49
C GLY A 94 -6.53 -21.03 7.83
N GLU A 95 -5.72 -22.06 7.69
CA GLU A 95 -4.44 -21.98 6.98
C GLU A 95 -4.65 -21.73 5.48
N GLY A 96 -3.91 -20.77 4.92
CA GLY A 96 -3.89 -20.46 3.50
C GLY A 96 -2.63 -20.99 2.80
N PRO A 97 -2.51 -20.79 1.48
CA PRO A 97 -1.30 -21.13 0.74
C PRO A 97 -0.12 -20.28 1.20
N GLU A 98 1.10 -20.80 1.02
CA GLU A 98 2.30 -19.99 1.21
C GLU A 98 2.39 -18.88 0.17
N VAL A 99 2.80 -17.69 0.62
CA VAL A 99 3.04 -16.52 -0.22
C VAL A 99 4.45 -16.02 0.06
N ALA A 100 5.26 -15.87 -1.00
CA ALA A 100 6.70 -15.57 -0.92
C ALA A 100 7.45 -16.44 0.11
N GLY A 101 7.15 -17.75 0.16
CA GLY A 101 7.79 -18.71 1.05
C GLY A 101 7.40 -18.58 2.53
N ARG A 102 6.29 -17.92 2.84
CA ARG A 102 5.79 -17.73 4.21
C ARG A 102 4.34 -18.24 4.33
N PRO A 103 3.98 -18.89 5.44
CA PRO A 103 2.62 -19.34 5.68
C PRO A 103 1.66 -18.16 5.82
N THR A 104 0.41 -18.37 5.42
CA THR A 104 -0.66 -17.38 5.56
C THR A 104 -1.85 -17.94 6.31
N THR A 105 -2.65 -17.06 6.89
CA THR A 105 -4.01 -17.37 7.36
C THR A 105 -5.02 -16.75 6.38
N GLU A 106 -6.01 -17.53 5.96
CA GLU A 106 -7.11 -17.09 5.10
C GLU A 106 -8.25 -16.48 5.92
N TYR A 107 -8.75 -15.35 5.43
CA TYR A 107 -9.95 -14.68 5.91
C TYR A 107 -10.89 -14.38 4.75
N ILE A 108 -12.20 -14.45 4.99
CA ILE A 108 -13.23 -14.03 4.04
C ILE A 108 -13.81 -12.69 4.50
N ILE A 109 -13.90 -11.74 3.57
CA ILE A 109 -14.61 -10.48 3.74
C ILE A 109 -15.98 -10.58 3.08
N ARG A 110 -17.01 -10.14 3.80
CA ARG A 110 -18.38 -10.00 3.30
C ARG A 110 -18.88 -8.58 3.46
N ASP A 111 -19.77 -8.16 2.58
CA ASP A 111 -20.44 -6.86 2.71
C ASP A 111 -21.57 -6.89 3.76
N ALA A 112 -22.31 -5.78 3.87
CA ALA A 112 -23.42 -5.66 4.80
C ALA A 112 -24.64 -6.54 4.45
N ASN A 113 -24.67 -7.14 3.25
CA ASN A 113 -25.71 -8.05 2.78
C ASN A 113 -25.28 -9.52 2.84
N ASP A 114 -24.15 -9.82 3.50
CA ASP A 114 -23.56 -11.15 3.62
C ASP A 114 -22.99 -11.73 2.30
N GLU A 115 -22.82 -10.89 1.26
CA GLU A 115 -22.21 -11.30 0.00
C GLU A 115 -20.68 -11.39 0.15
N ILE A 116 -20.08 -12.45 -0.41
CA ILE A 116 -18.62 -12.63 -0.39
C ILE A 116 -17.97 -11.61 -1.32
N CYS A 117 -17.08 -10.79 -0.76
CA CYS A 117 -16.35 -9.76 -1.50
C CYS A 117 -14.96 -10.22 -1.91
N SER A 118 -14.23 -10.83 -0.98
CA SER A 118 -12.90 -11.40 -1.24
C SER A 118 -12.44 -12.37 -0.17
N GLN A 119 -11.43 -13.14 -0.56
CA GLN A 119 -10.54 -13.85 0.34
C GLN A 119 -9.24 -13.07 0.47
N MET A 120 -8.80 -12.86 1.71
CA MET A 120 -7.58 -12.17 2.07
C MET A 120 -6.66 -13.14 2.79
N PHE A 121 -5.38 -13.15 2.40
CA PHE A 121 -4.37 -14.01 2.98
C PHE A 121 -3.36 -13.15 3.71
N ILE A 122 -3.16 -13.45 4.99
CA ILE A 122 -2.44 -12.60 5.93
C ILE A 122 -1.18 -13.30 6.42
N TRP A 123 -0.05 -12.59 6.43
CA TRP A 123 1.13 -13.00 7.20
C TRP A 123 0.95 -12.58 8.65
N ASP A 124 0.65 -13.55 9.53
CA ASP A 124 0.33 -13.28 10.94
C ASP A 124 1.49 -12.68 11.76
N ARG A 125 2.73 -12.77 11.26
CA ARG A 125 3.94 -12.19 11.88
C ARG A 125 4.92 -11.69 10.82
N PRO A 126 4.87 -10.42 10.40
CA PRO A 126 5.97 -9.85 9.64
C PRO A 126 7.20 -9.76 10.55
N VAL A 127 8.29 -10.43 10.18
CA VAL A 127 9.50 -10.51 11.02
C VAL A 127 10.33 -9.22 10.91
N GLU A 128 10.28 -8.58 9.74
CA GLU A 128 11.02 -7.36 9.44
C GLU A 128 10.34 -6.14 10.05
N ARG A 129 11.15 -5.28 10.71
CA ARG A 129 10.68 -4.03 11.32
C ARG A 129 9.92 -3.14 10.34
N ASP A 130 10.41 -2.98 9.11
CA ASP A 130 9.74 -2.13 8.11
C ASP A 130 8.36 -2.68 7.73
N LEU A 131 8.22 -4.02 7.66
CA LEU A 131 6.92 -4.65 7.38
C LEU A 131 5.97 -4.55 8.56
N GLN A 132 6.48 -4.58 9.80
CA GLN A 132 5.68 -4.30 10.99
C GLN A 132 5.17 -2.86 10.98
N GLN A 133 6.02 -1.88 10.65
CA GLN A 133 5.59 -0.47 10.51
C GLN A 133 4.52 -0.31 9.42
N LEU A 134 4.67 -1.02 8.29
CA LEU A 134 3.65 -1.03 7.24
C LEU A 134 2.33 -1.66 7.71
N GLN A 135 2.40 -2.76 8.47
CA GLN A 135 1.23 -3.38 9.10
C GLN A 135 0.54 -2.41 10.05
N ASP A 136 1.27 -1.76 10.95
CA ASP A 136 0.73 -0.81 11.92
C ASP A 136 0.06 0.38 11.22
N PHE A 137 0.69 0.88 10.15
CA PHE A 137 0.12 1.91 9.28
C PHE A 137 -1.19 1.46 8.62
N PHE A 138 -1.26 0.23 8.09
CA PHE A 138 -2.50 -0.31 7.54
C PHE A 138 -3.57 -0.51 8.62
N ALA A 139 -3.21 -0.90 9.84
CA ALA A 139 -4.14 -1.07 10.95
C ALA A 139 -4.82 0.26 11.33
N ALA A 140 -4.12 1.38 11.15
CA ALA A 140 -4.65 2.72 11.37
C ALA A 140 -5.68 3.16 10.32
N ILE A 141 -5.77 2.52 9.15
CA ILE A 141 -6.66 2.94 8.06
C ILE A 141 -8.13 2.96 8.52
N ARG A 142 -8.77 4.13 8.34
CA ARG A 142 -10.18 4.44 8.58
C ARG A 142 -10.64 5.39 7.47
N VAL A 143 -11.13 4.83 6.36
CA VAL A 143 -11.41 5.64 5.16
C VAL A 143 -12.60 6.58 5.38
N ASN A 144 -12.37 7.88 5.21
CA ASN A 144 -13.37 8.94 5.16
C ASN A 144 -13.72 9.28 3.70
N PRO A 145 -14.77 8.69 3.12
CA PRO A 145 -15.15 9.01 1.75
C PRO A 145 -15.55 10.48 1.61
N ALA A 146 -16.18 11.07 2.63
CA ALA A 146 -16.60 12.48 2.63
C ALA A 146 -15.43 13.49 2.56
N ALA A 147 -14.18 13.06 2.76
CA ALA A 147 -13.02 13.90 2.49
C ALA A 147 -12.72 14.05 0.99
N ILE A 148 -13.26 13.17 0.14
CA ILE A 148 -13.14 13.23 -1.33
C ILE A 148 -14.47 13.64 -1.98
N MET A 149 -15.61 13.21 -1.41
CA MET A 149 -16.93 13.38 -2.03
C MET A 149 -17.37 14.82 -2.35
N PRO A 150 -16.98 15.91 -1.64
CA PRO A 150 -17.41 17.27 -1.97
C PRO A 150 -17.06 17.69 -3.40
N GLY A 151 -15.98 17.15 -3.97
CA GLY A 151 -15.61 17.41 -5.37
C GLY A 151 -16.29 16.49 -6.39
N LEU A 152 -16.88 15.36 -5.97
CA LEU A 152 -17.49 14.36 -6.86
C LEU A 152 -19.01 14.50 -6.98
N GLY A 153 -19.68 15.24 -6.08
CA GLY A 153 -21.10 15.56 -6.19
C GLY A 153 -21.99 14.32 -6.33
N ILE A 154 -22.94 14.34 -7.28
CA ILE A 154 -23.88 13.23 -7.56
C ILE A 154 -23.16 11.94 -7.98
N LEU A 155 -21.97 12.02 -8.57
CA LEU A 155 -21.18 10.83 -8.95
C LEU A 155 -20.72 10.03 -7.72
N ALA A 156 -20.73 10.63 -6.53
CA ALA A 156 -20.30 9.98 -5.30
C ALA A 156 -21.34 8.99 -4.74
N GLN A 157 -22.63 9.13 -5.08
CA GLN A 157 -23.68 8.18 -4.70
C GLN A 157 -23.51 6.89 -5.51
N GLY A 158 -22.89 5.87 -4.91
CA GLY A 158 -22.63 4.58 -5.54
C GLY A 158 -21.24 4.40 -6.15
N LEU A 159 -20.30 5.33 -5.92
CA LEU A 159 -18.94 5.25 -6.47
C LEU A 159 -18.13 4.06 -5.90
N LEU A 160 -18.40 3.68 -4.65
CA LEU A 160 -17.86 2.47 -4.04
C LEU A 160 -18.97 1.43 -3.95
N SER A 161 -18.77 0.28 -4.61
CA SER A 161 -19.66 -0.87 -4.41
C SER A 161 -19.65 -1.28 -2.93
N PRO A 162 -20.73 -1.92 -2.43
CA PRO A 162 -20.77 -2.46 -1.06
C PRO A 162 -19.53 -3.28 -0.72
N CYS A 163 -19.09 -4.14 -1.66
CA CYS A 163 -17.86 -4.90 -1.49
C CYS A 163 -16.59 -4.05 -1.46
N ALA A 164 -16.44 -3.05 -2.34
CA ALA A 164 -15.28 -2.17 -2.28
C ALA A 164 -15.22 -1.42 -0.94
N ARG A 165 -16.36 -1.01 -0.39
CA ARG A 165 -16.42 -0.37 0.92
C ARG A 165 -16.07 -1.36 2.04
N ALA A 166 -16.66 -2.55 2.05
CA ALA A 166 -16.38 -3.58 3.04
C ALA A 166 -14.90 -3.96 3.06
N GLU A 167 -14.27 -4.09 1.89
CA GLU A 167 -12.84 -4.37 1.78
C GLU A 167 -11.98 -3.26 2.37
N LEU A 168 -12.25 -1.99 2.03
CA LEU A 168 -11.51 -0.85 2.56
C LEU A 168 -11.58 -0.78 4.09
N ASP A 169 -12.76 -1.04 4.67
CA ASP A 169 -12.95 -1.05 6.11
C ASP A 169 -12.29 -2.27 6.78
N ALA A 170 -12.30 -3.42 6.10
CA ALA A 170 -11.67 -4.65 6.55
C ALA A 170 -10.14 -4.59 6.54
N VAL A 171 -9.50 -3.80 5.65
CA VAL A 171 -8.02 -3.69 5.58
C VAL A 171 -7.44 -3.40 6.96
N GLY A 172 -7.97 -2.41 7.68
CA GLY A 172 -7.45 -2.07 8.99
C GLY A 172 -7.62 -3.19 10.00
N ALA A 173 -8.77 -3.89 10.00
CA ALA A 173 -9.03 -4.96 10.95
C ALA A 173 -8.21 -6.23 10.66
N LEU A 174 -7.96 -6.50 9.38
CA LEU A 174 -7.04 -7.55 8.93
C LEU A 174 -5.59 -7.21 9.27
N ALA A 175 -5.21 -5.94 9.14
CA ALA A 175 -3.87 -5.48 9.49
C ALA A 175 -3.57 -5.64 10.98
N GLU A 176 -4.57 -5.59 11.86
CA GLU A 176 -4.42 -5.95 13.29
C GLU A 176 -4.10 -7.46 13.49
N LYS A 177 -4.33 -8.31 12.48
CA LYS A 177 -3.99 -9.75 12.51
C LYS A 177 -2.64 -10.06 11.88
N GLY A 178 -2.15 -9.21 10.98
CA GLY A 178 -0.91 -9.40 10.24
C GLY A 178 -0.88 -8.60 8.95
N LEU A 179 0.11 -8.81 8.09
CA LEU A 179 0.21 -8.06 6.83
C LEU A 179 -0.60 -8.73 5.70
N PRO A 180 -1.53 -8.02 5.01
CA PRO A 180 -2.21 -8.57 3.85
C PRO A 180 -1.26 -8.75 2.66
N VAL A 181 -1.18 -9.98 2.14
CA VAL A 181 -0.16 -10.34 1.13
C VAL A 181 -0.72 -10.98 -0.13
N MET A 182 -1.97 -11.40 -0.11
CA MET A 182 -2.65 -11.86 -1.32
C MET A 182 -4.15 -11.64 -1.18
N ARG A 183 -4.80 -11.32 -2.30
CA ARG A 183 -6.25 -11.17 -2.39
C ARG A 183 -6.81 -11.92 -3.59
N ILE A 184 -7.84 -12.71 -3.34
CA ILE A 184 -8.70 -13.28 -4.36
C ILE A 184 -10.07 -12.58 -4.29
N ASN A 185 -10.54 -12.02 -5.40
CA ASN A 185 -11.85 -11.34 -5.43
C ASN A 185 -13.03 -12.33 -5.46
N ALA A 186 -14.26 -11.81 -5.39
CA ALA A 186 -15.49 -12.59 -5.49
C ALA A 186 -15.56 -13.50 -6.75
N TRP A 187 -14.93 -13.07 -7.86
CA TRP A 187 -14.85 -13.84 -9.11
C TRP A 187 -13.72 -14.87 -9.15
N LYS A 188 -13.08 -15.15 -8.01
CA LYS A 188 -11.97 -16.10 -7.87
C LYS A 188 -10.70 -15.72 -8.66
N GLU A 189 -10.54 -14.43 -8.98
CA GLU A 189 -9.30 -13.92 -9.58
C GLU A 189 -8.34 -13.43 -8.48
N THR A 190 -7.07 -13.82 -8.58
CA THR A 190 -6.02 -13.21 -7.75
C THR A 190 -5.78 -11.78 -8.23
N THR A 191 -6.10 -10.81 -7.38
CA THR A 191 -6.05 -9.38 -7.74
C THR A 191 -4.78 -8.67 -7.32
N PHE A 192 -4.17 -9.14 -6.23
CA PHE A 192 -2.76 -8.89 -5.94
C PHE A 192 -2.17 -10.09 -5.20
N LYS A 193 -0.86 -10.28 -5.36
CA LYS A 193 -0.07 -11.27 -4.60
C LYS A 193 1.35 -10.74 -4.43
N VAL A 194 1.85 -10.77 -3.20
CA VAL A 194 3.26 -10.50 -2.89
C VAL A 194 4.12 -11.62 -3.48
N THR A 195 5.10 -11.24 -4.28
CA THR A 195 6.02 -12.17 -4.93
C THR A 195 7.34 -12.27 -4.17
N GLU A 196 7.81 -11.17 -3.63
CA GLU A 196 9.12 -11.09 -2.99
C GLU A 196 9.17 -10.01 -1.90
N VAL A 197 9.99 -10.26 -0.89
CA VAL A 197 10.51 -9.24 0.03
C VAL A 197 12.03 -9.34 0.01
N ARG A 198 12.71 -8.24 -0.30
CA ARG A 198 14.18 -8.20 -0.39
C ARG A 198 14.75 -6.94 0.26
N LYS A 199 16.03 -7.01 0.59
CA LYS A 199 16.84 -5.84 0.93
C LYS A 199 17.55 -5.36 -0.33
N GLU A 200 17.42 -4.07 -0.63
CA GLU A 200 18.03 -3.46 -1.81
C GLU A 200 18.99 -2.34 -1.39
N GLU A 201 20.24 -2.51 -1.81
CA GLU A 201 21.31 -1.52 -1.69
C GLU A 201 21.36 -0.71 -3.00
N GLY A 202 21.56 0.61 -2.92
CA GLY A 202 21.65 1.48 -4.10
C GLY A 202 20.41 2.33 -4.41
N ILE A 203 19.31 2.14 -3.68
CA ILE A 203 18.17 3.07 -3.72
C ILE A 203 18.60 4.40 -3.07
N LYS A 204 18.35 5.52 -3.76
CA LYS A 204 18.67 6.85 -3.24
C LYS A 204 17.68 7.24 -2.14
N SER A 205 18.17 7.78 -1.03
CA SER A 205 17.31 8.26 0.08
C SER A 205 16.30 9.33 -0.33
N CYS A 206 16.64 10.18 -1.31
CA CYS A 206 15.71 11.17 -1.85
C CYS A 206 14.44 10.57 -2.46
N MET A 207 14.43 9.27 -2.81
CA MET A 207 13.23 8.61 -3.35
C MET A 207 12.09 8.53 -2.33
N LEU A 208 12.38 8.60 -1.02
CA LEU A 208 11.38 8.59 0.05
C LEU A 208 11.17 9.99 0.67
N ALA A 209 11.81 11.03 0.14
CA ALA A 209 11.65 12.38 0.66
C ALA A 209 10.33 12.99 0.18
N LEU A 210 9.63 13.69 1.08
CA LEU A 210 8.46 14.47 0.73
C LEU A 210 8.88 15.71 -0.09
N PRO A 211 8.40 15.89 -1.34
CA PRO A 211 8.79 17.04 -2.15
C PRO A 211 8.00 18.29 -1.76
N THR A 212 8.45 18.97 -0.72
CA THR A 212 7.80 20.18 -0.16
C THR A 212 7.77 21.39 -1.10
N HIS A 213 8.51 21.34 -2.21
CA HIS A 213 8.55 22.39 -3.22
C HIS A 213 7.50 22.20 -4.33
N TYR A 214 6.74 21.09 -4.31
CA TYR A 214 5.65 20.84 -5.25
C TYR A 214 4.41 21.65 -4.87
N SER A 215 3.56 21.90 -5.87
CA SER A 215 2.31 22.63 -5.64
C SER A 215 1.28 21.75 -4.94
N ASP A 216 0.70 22.25 -3.84
CA ASP A 216 -0.36 21.55 -3.13
C ASP A 216 -1.63 21.43 -3.98
N THR A 217 -2.19 20.22 -4.04
CA THR A 217 -3.47 19.93 -4.68
C THR A 217 -4.41 19.30 -3.64
N PRO A 218 -5.64 19.81 -3.46
CA PRO A 218 -6.61 19.18 -2.56
C PRO A 218 -7.05 17.79 -3.03
N ALA A 219 -7.30 16.87 -2.09
CA ALA A 219 -7.74 15.51 -2.39
C ALA A 219 -8.95 15.40 -3.35
N PRO A 220 -10.01 16.24 -3.24
CA PRO A 220 -11.12 16.21 -4.20
C PRO A 220 -10.69 16.55 -5.63
N ALA A 221 -9.78 17.50 -5.81
CA ALA A 221 -9.28 17.89 -7.13
C ALA A 221 -8.43 16.76 -7.76
N MET A 222 -7.60 16.10 -6.95
CA MET A 222 -6.87 14.91 -7.37
C MET A 222 -7.82 13.78 -7.80
N ALA A 223 -8.87 13.50 -7.02
CA ALA A 223 -9.82 12.44 -7.36
C ALA A 223 -10.54 12.70 -8.69
N LEU A 224 -10.98 13.94 -8.93
CA LEU A 224 -11.55 14.35 -10.22
C LEU A 224 -10.56 14.15 -11.37
N LYS A 225 -9.28 14.51 -11.19
CA LYS A 225 -8.23 14.28 -12.19
C LYS A 225 -8.06 12.79 -12.50
N ILE A 226 -8.01 11.93 -11.49
CA ILE A 226 -7.89 10.48 -11.66
C ILE A 226 -9.10 9.93 -12.43
N LEU A 227 -10.31 10.33 -12.07
CA LEU A 227 -11.54 9.94 -12.75
C LEU A 227 -11.52 10.38 -14.22
N ASN A 228 -11.18 11.65 -14.47
CA ASN A 228 -11.11 12.21 -15.82
C ASN A 228 -10.10 11.45 -16.70
N ARG A 229 -8.91 11.15 -16.17
CA ARG A 229 -7.88 10.35 -16.86
C ARG A 229 -8.35 8.91 -17.13
N SER A 230 -9.15 8.32 -16.24
CA SER A 230 -9.71 6.98 -16.44
C SER A 230 -10.77 6.92 -17.52
N LEU A 231 -11.53 8.01 -17.73
CA LEU A 231 -12.64 8.06 -18.70
C LEU A 231 -12.19 8.50 -20.09
N TRP A 232 -11.33 9.51 -20.16
CA TRP A 232 -10.97 10.19 -21.41
C TRP A 232 -9.56 9.89 -21.91
N GLY A 233 -8.86 8.98 -21.22
CA GLY A 233 -7.49 8.60 -21.55
C GLY A 233 -6.44 9.34 -20.70
N GLY A 234 -5.32 8.65 -20.48
CA GLY A 234 -4.20 9.16 -19.69
C GLY A 234 -3.31 10.16 -20.44
N ARG A 235 -2.40 10.77 -19.69
CA ARG A 235 -1.30 11.58 -20.25
C ARG A 235 -0.40 10.69 -21.13
N ALA A 236 0.13 11.24 -22.23
CA ALA A 236 1.16 10.57 -23.04
C ALA A 236 2.29 10.07 -22.13
N LYS A 237 2.83 8.87 -22.32
CA LYS A 237 3.90 8.33 -21.46
C LYS A 237 5.23 9.03 -21.72
N PRO A 238 6.06 9.27 -20.69
CA PRO A 238 7.40 9.83 -20.88
C PRO A 238 8.32 8.74 -21.46
N SER A 239 9.45 9.14 -22.05
CA SER A 239 10.44 8.17 -22.56
C SER A 239 11.07 7.33 -21.44
N THR A 240 11.13 7.88 -20.24
CA THR A 240 11.60 7.22 -19.03
C THR A 240 10.61 7.50 -17.90
N PRO A 241 10.20 6.51 -17.10
CA PRO A 241 9.28 6.74 -16.00
C PRO A 241 9.86 7.77 -15.02
N LEU A 242 9.13 8.87 -14.79
CA LEU A 242 9.55 9.93 -13.86
C LEU A 242 9.53 9.45 -12.40
N THR A 243 8.82 8.36 -12.14
CA THR A 243 8.82 7.67 -10.85
C THR A 243 10.18 7.03 -10.52
N LEU A 244 11.12 6.94 -11.45
CA LEU A 244 12.48 6.47 -11.15
C LEU A 244 13.44 7.61 -10.74
N GLU A 245 12.98 8.86 -10.80
CA GLU A 245 13.77 10.04 -10.45
C GLU A 245 13.48 10.49 -9.01
N CYS A 246 14.45 11.18 -8.41
CA CYS A 246 14.21 11.85 -7.14
C CYS A 246 13.32 13.08 -7.38
N PRO A 247 12.29 13.27 -6.54
CA PRO A 247 11.33 14.34 -6.68
C PRO A 247 11.92 15.72 -6.35
#